data_AF-A0A0J1FD31-F1
#
_entry.id   AF-A0A0J1FD31-F1
#
_cell.length_a   1.000
_cell.length_b   1.000
_cell.length_c   1.000
_cell.angle_alpha   90.00
_cell.angle_beta   90.00
_cell.angle_gamma   90.00
#
_symmetry.space_group_name_H-M   'P 1'
#
loop_
_entity.id
_entity.type
_entity.pdbx_description
1 polymer ?
#
loop_
_entity_poly.entity_id
_entity_poly.type
_entity_poly.pdbx_seq_one_letter_code
_entity_poly.pdbx_strand_id
1 'polypeptide(L)'
;MSKEEIAALACKILGVYLVVQGINVMLNVSAMYWFAPQQGPGNNVLLMISPFLFLIVFGVLLWLLSDNLGATMVKGEPKFREDSAITANSIQRVAFSVLGLLLLGNSLPKLVSDLVNLYLVKGLPNSAARLFGPLGFTGVIVQFVIGLGIFLGSQGLVNLLKIVRGAGLAKDKEPDDND
;
A
#
# COMPACT_ATOMS: atom_id res chain seq x y z
N MET A 1 -18.30 -19.04 0.92
CA MET A 1 -17.63 -17.72 0.87
C MET A 1 -16.93 -17.60 -0.47
N SER A 2 -17.26 -16.60 -1.28
CA SER A 2 -16.68 -16.41 -2.61
C SER A 2 -15.26 -15.81 -2.53
N LYS A 3 -14.46 -15.97 -3.57
CA LYS A 3 -13.12 -15.35 -3.66
C LYS A 3 -13.20 -13.82 -3.56
N GLU A 4 -14.27 -13.24 -4.10
CA GLU A 4 -14.55 -11.81 -4.06
C GLU A 4 -14.86 -11.35 -2.63
N GLU A 5 -15.61 -12.14 -1.86
CA GLU A 5 -15.90 -11.85 -0.45
C GLU A 5 -14.63 -11.86 0.41
N ILE A 6 -13.70 -12.78 0.14
CA ILE A 6 -12.41 -12.82 0.84
C ILE A 6 -11.56 -11.58 0.50
N ALA A 7 -11.54 -11.18 -0.77
CA ALA A 7 -10.82 -9.98 -1.21
C ALA A 7 -11.43 -8.70 -0.63
N ALA A 8 -12.75 -8.60 -0.62
CA ALA A 8 -13.47 -7.49 0.00
C ALA A 8 -13.21 -7.43 1.52
N LEU A 9 -13.22 -8.58 2.20
CA LEU A 9 -12.91 -8.66 3.62
C LEU A 9 -11.46 -8.23 3.92
N ALA A 10 -10.50 -8.64 3.10
CA ALA A 10 -9.12 -8.19 3.25
C ALA A 10 -8.97 -6.67 3.04
N CYS A 11 -9.70 -6.08 2.08
CA CYS A 11 -9.77 -4.62 1.89
C CYS A 11 -10.42 -3.91 3.09
N LYS A 12 -11.49 -4.47 3.66
CA LYS A 12 -12.13 -3.95 4.88
C LYS A 12 -11.18 -3.93 6.06
N ILE A 13 -10.46 -5.04 6.30
CA ILE A 13 -9.45 -5.13 7.37
C ILE A 13 -8.34 -4.09 7.15
N LEU A 14 -7.85 -3.95 5.91
CA LEU A 14 -6.85 -2.94 5.57
C LEU A 14 -7.37 -1.51 5.80
N GLY A 15 -8.62 -1.22 5.42
CA GLY A 15 -9.25 0.07 5.66
C GLY A 15 -9.29 0.43 7.15
N VAL A 16 -9.70 -0.52 8.01
CA VAL A 16 -9.69 -0.33 9.48
C VAL A 16 -8.28 -0.09 9.98
N TYR A 17 -7.31 -0.88 9.53
CA TYR A 17 -5.91 -0.69 9.91
C TYR A 17 -5.42 0.73 9.60
N LEU A 18 -5.71 1.25 8.41
CA LEU A 18 -5.30 2.60 8.00
C LEU A 18 -6.00 3.69 8.81
N VAL A 19 -7.27 3.50 9.18
CA VAL A 19 -7.98 4.42 10.08
C VAL A 19 -7.33 4.43 11.47
N VAL A 20 -7.04 3.27 12.05
CA VAL A 20 -6.35 3.15 13.35
C VAL A 20 -4.96 3.79 13.28
N GLN A 21 -4.23 3.58 12.18
CA GLN A 21 -2.94 4.22 11.94
C GLN A 21 -3.08 5.74 11.86
N GLY A 22 -4.09 6.26 11.17
CA GLY A 22 -4.40 7.69 11.11
C GLY A 22 -4.66 8.28 12.50
N ILE A 23 -5.44 7.60 13.34
CA ILE A 23 -5.70 8.02 14.72
C ILE A 23 -4.38 8.05 15.53
N ASN A 24 -3.53 7.03 15.40
CA ASN A 24 -2.23 7.02 16.09
C ASN A 24 -1.33 8.19 15.66
N VAL A 25 -1.31 8.52 14.37
CA VAL A 25 -0.57 9.70 13.88
C VAL A 25 -1.16 10.98 14.47
N MET A 26 -2.49 11.11 14.51
CA MET A 26 -3.17 12.26 15.12
C MET A 26 -2.76 12.43 16.60
N LEU A 27 -2.76 11.34 17.37
CA LEU A 27 -2.38 11.38 18.79
C LEU A 27 -0.93 11.81 18.98
N ASN A 28 0.00 11.28 18.18
CA ASN A 28 1.42 11.65 18.24
C ASN A 28 1.65 13.12 17.89
N VAL A 29 0.99 13.62 16.85
CA VAL A 29 1.08 15.04 16.45
C VAL A 29 0.50 15.95 17.53
N SER A 30 -0.62 15.55 18.15
CA SER A 30 -1.27 16.31 19.22
C SER A 30 -0.40 16.38 20.47
N ALA A 31 0.22 15.27 20.85
CA ALA A 31 1.17 15.21 21.97
C ALA A 31 2.39 16.10 21.69
N MET A 32 2.96 16.01 20.48
CA MET A 32 4.09 16.86 20.08
C MET A 32 3.73 18.35 20.16
N TYR A 33 2.53 18.75 19.74
CA TYR A 33 2.07 20.14 19.84
C TYR A 33 1.96 20.62 21.29
N TRP A 34 1.54 19.75 22.22
CA TRP A 34 1.34 20.11 23.62
C TRP A 34 2.65 20.21 24.42
N PHE A 35 3.63 19.34 24.09
CA PHE A 35 4.89 19.23 24.83
C PHE A 35 6.07 19.99 24.19
N ALA A 36 5.99 20.40 22.92
CA ALA A 36 7.05 21.16 22.28
C ALA A 36 6.95 22.66 22.61
N PRO A 37 8.01 23.30 23.14
CA PRO A 37 8.02 24.75 23.33
C PRO A 37 7.86 25.45 21.97
N GLN A 38 6.87 26.33 21.85
CA GLN A 38 6.49 27.02 20.61
C GLN A 38 7.67 27.79 20.00
N GLN A 39 8.43 27.15 19.12
CA GLN A 39 9.45 27.83 18.32
C GLN A 39 8.82 28.41 17.06
N GLY A 40 8.29 29.64 17.20
CA GLY A 40 8.19 30.62 16.12
C GLY A 40 6.90 30.64 15.26
N PRO A 41 6.67 31.75 14.53
CA PRO A 41 5.38 32.09 13.90
C PRO A 41 5.19 31.45 12.50
N GLY A 42 5.72 30.24 12.29
CA GLY A 42 5.60 29.47 11.03
C GLY A 42 4.82 28.17 11.18
N ASN A 43 3.98 28.08 12.21
CA ASN A 43 3.31 26.85 12.63
C ASN A 43 2.21 26.47 11.62
N ASN A 44 2.60 25.85 10.52
CA ASN A 44 1.70 25.35 9.49
C ASN A 44 0.96 24.11 10.01
N VAL A 45 -0.04 24.33 10.87
CA VAL A 45 -0.95 23.33 11.41
C VAL A 45 -1.53 22.44 10.29
N LEU A 46 -1.72 22.99 9.09
CA LEU A 46 -2.11 22.27 7.88
C LEU A 46 -1.14 21.13 7.49
N LEU A 47 0.17 21.34 7.58
CA LEU A 47 1.17 20.30 7.28
C LEU A 47 1.15 19.17 8.32
N MET A 48 0.85 19.51 9.57
CA MET A 48 0.71 18.54 10.66
C MET A 48 -0.59 17.73 10.57
N ILE A 49 -1.67 18.36 10.11
CA ILE A 49 -3.00 17.74 10.03
C ILE A 49 -3.21 16.90 8.76
N SER A 50 -2.61 17.32 7.65
CA SER A 50 -2.75 16.68 6.34
C SER A 50 -2.54 15.16 6.35
N PRO A 51 -1.44 14.61 6.91
CA PRO A 51 -1.15 13.19 6.76
C PRO A 51 -2.13 12.25 7.47
N PHE A 52 -2.66 12.62 8.65
CA PHE A 52 -3.62 11.75 9.33
C PHE A 52 -5.02 11.83 8.72
N LEU A 53 -5.47 13.02 8.28
CA LEU A 53 -6.73 13.15 7.56
C LEU A 53 -6.69 12.29 6.29
N PHE A 54 -5.56 12.30 5.60
CA PHE A 54 -5.39 11.50 4.40
C PHE A 54 -5.49 9.99 4.70
N LEU A 55 -4.83 9.51 5.76
CA LEU A 55 -4.91 8.10 6.17
C LEU A 55 -6.34 7.68 6.54
N ILE A 56 -7.06 8.54 7.28
CA ILE A 56 -8.44 8.25 7.69
C ILE A 56 -9.37 8.23 6.47
N VAL A 57 -9.30 9.24 5.61
CA VAL A 57 -10.12 9.31 4.39
C VAL A 57 -9.80 8.14 3.47
N PHE A 58 -8.52 7.81 3.27
CA PHE A 58 -8.11 6.68 2.45
C PHE A 58 -8.57 5.34 3.02
N GLY A 59 -8.47 5.15 4.34
CA GLY A 59 -8.99 3.95 5.02
C GLY A 59 -10.51 3.81 4.90
N VAL A 60 -11.26 4.91 5.04
CA VAL A 60 -12.72 4.94 4.85
C VAL A 60 -13.11 4.66 3.39
N LEU A 61 -12.39 5.26 2.43
CA LEU A 61 -12.60 5.00 1.01
C LEU A 61 -12.36 3.52 0.69
N LEU A 62 -11.28 2.92 1.21
CA LEU A 62 -11.01 1.50 1.06
C LEU A 62 -12.10 0.61 1.66
N TRP A 63 -12.64 1.01 2.80
CA TRP A 63 -13.76 0.32 3.41
C TRP A 63 -15.01 0.36 2.52
N LEU A 64 -15.38 1.53 1.99
CA LEU A 64 -16.55 1.71 1.13
C LEU A 64 -16.38 1.07 -0.26
N LEU A 65 -15.18 1.13 -0.82
CA LEU A 65 -14.85 0.56 -2.14
C LEU A 65 -14.46 -0.91 -2.07
N SER A 66 -14.44 -1.52 -0.88
CA SER A 66 -13.95 -2.89 -0.66
C SER A 66 -14.63 -3.92 -1.55
N ASP A 67 -15.94 -3.81 -1.76
CA ASP A 67 -16.69 -4.76 -2.59
C ASP A 67 -16.33 -4.60 -4.08
N ASN A 68 -16.14 -3.36 -4.56
CA ASN A 68 -15.69 -3.06 -5.92
C ASN A 68 -14.22 -3.46 -6.17
N LEU A 69 -13.35 -3.24 -5.17
CA LEU A 69 -11.95 -3.63 -5.19
C LEU A 69 -11.82 -5.15 -5.17
N GLY A 70 -12.63 -5.84 -4.36
CA GLY A 70 -12.67 -7.30 -4.29
C GLY A 70 -13.02 -7.93 -5.64
N ALA A 71 -14.06 -7.40 -6.32
CA ALA A 71 -14.40 -7.83 -7.67
C ALA A 71 -13.25 -7.57 -8.67
N THR A 72 -12.58 -6.43 -8.58
CA THR A 72 -11.47 -6.07 -9.48
C THR A 72 -10.23 -6.94 -9.27
N MET A 73 -9.91 -7.31 -8.03
CA MET A 73 -8.79 -8.21 -7.70
C MET A 73 -8.98 -9.61 -8.28
N VAL A 74 -10.22 -10.06 -8.45
CA VAL A 74 -10.56 -11.41 -8.92
C VAL A 74 -10.92 -11.46 -10.41
N LYS A 75 -11.31 -10.32 -11.03
CA LYS A 75 -11.83 -10.20 -12.41
C LYS A 75 -10.94 -10.76 -13.54
N GLY A 76 -9.68 -11.07 -13.27
CA GLY A 76 -8.71 -11.63 -14.23
C GLY A 76 -8.56 -13.15 -14.18
N GLU A 77 -9.35 -13.87 -13.37
CA GLU A 77 -9.46 -15.32 -13.49
C GLU A 77 -10.44 -15.65 -14.62
N PRO A 78 -10.09 -16.54 -15.59
CA PRO A 78 -11.06 -17.00 -16.57
C PRO A 78 -12.27 -17.56 -15.81
N LYS A 79 -13.48 -17.21 -16.24
CA LYS A 79 -14.77 -17.70 -15.72
C LYS A 79 -14.95 -19.21 -15.96
N PHE A 80 -13.96 -20.01 -15.62
CA PHE A 80 -14.01 -21.45 -15.74
C PHE A 80 -14.64 -22.02 -14.48
N ARG A 81 -15.97 -22.11 -14.55
CA ARG A 81 -16.89 -22.88 -13.70
C ARG A 81 -17.16 -22.33 -12.31
N GLU A 82 -18.45 -22.25 -12.01
CA GLU A 82 -19.10 -21.80 -10.77
C GLU A 82 -18.78 -22.67 -9.53
N ASP A 83 -17.85 -23.63 -9.64
CA ASP A 83 -17.39 -24.50 -8.55
C ASP A 83 -15.90 -24.29 -8.20
N SER A 84 -15.30 -23.17 -8.58
CA SER A 84 -13.86 -22.96 -8.39
C SER A 84 -13.48 -22.79 -6.91
N ALA A 85 -13.19 -23.93 -6.28
CA ALA A 85 -12.60 -24.04 -4.95
C ALA A 85 -11.50 -22.97 -4.76
N ILE A 86 -11.53 -22.31 -3.60
CA ILE A 86 -10.56 -21.28 -3.24
C ILE A 86 -9.16 -21.87 -3.37
N THR A 87 -8.46 -21.47 -4.43
CA THR A 87 -7.12 -21.98 -4.71
C THR A 87 -6.11 -21.11 -3.97
N ALA A 88 -5.01 -21.69 -3.50
CA ALA A 88 -3.93 -20.95 -2.85
C ALA A 88 -3.43 -19.75 -3.67
N ASN A 89 -3.46 -19.87 -5.00
CA ASN A 89 -3.09 -18.79 -5.93
C ASN A 89 -4.01 -17.57 -5.84
N SER A 90 -5.32 -17.79 -5.74
CA SER A 90 -6.31 -16.72 -5.59
C SER A 90 -6.11 -15.97 -4.27
N ILE A 91 -5.83 -16.69 -3.17
CA ILE A 91 -5.51 -16.07 -1.87
C ILE A 91 -4.21 -15.24 -1.98
N GLN A 92 -3.18 -15.80 -2.61
CA GLN A 92 -1.90 -15.13 -2.76
C GLN A 92 -2.01 -13.86 -3.61
N ARG A 93 -2.84 -13.88 -4.66
CA ARG A 93 -3.12 -12.71 -5.49
C ARG A 93 -3.79 -11.60 -4.69
N VAL A 94 -4.77 -11.95 -3.86
CA VAL A 94 -5.43 -11.02 -2.95
C VAL A 94 -4.41 -10.45 -1.96
N ALA A 95 -3.56 -11.28 -1.37
CA ALA A 95 -2.54 -10.84 -0.41
C ALA A 95 -1.54 -9.85 -1.05
N PHE A 96 -1.04 -10.12 -2.25
CA PHE A 96 -0.18 -9.16 -2.96
C PHE A 96 -0.90 -7.87 -3.28
N SER A 97 -2.17 -7.95 -3.72
CA SER A 97 -2.95 -6.74 -4.01
C SER A 97 -3.13 -5.88 -2.76
N VAL A 98 -3.47 -6.49 -1.62
CA VAL A 98 -3.61 -5.82 -0.32
C VAL A 98 -2.29 -5.21 0.14
N LEU A 99 -1.16 -5.90 -0.05
CA LEU A 99 0.17 -5.36 0.24
C LEU A 99 0.51 -4.14 -0.62
N GLY A 100 0.21 -4.17 -1.91
CA GLY A 100 0.38 -3.02 -2.80
C GLY A 100 -0.45 -1.83 -2.32
N LEU A 101 -1.71 -2.08 -1.94
CA LEU A 101 -2.63 -1.06 -1.43
C LEU A 101 -2.18 -0.48 -0.08
N LEU A 102 -1.57 -1.30 0.78
CA LEU A 102 -0.94 -0.86 2.03
C LEU A 102 0.28 0.05 1.76
N LEU A 103 1.12 -0.30 0.79
CA LEU A 103 2.25 0.54 0.40
C LEU A 103 1.78 1.89 -0.19
N LEU A 104 0.70 1.88 -0.96
CA LEU A 104 0.05 3.10 -1.46
C LEU A 104 -0.48 3.95 -0.31
N GLY A 105 -1.21 3.36 0.64
CA GLY A 105 -1.75 4.07 1.80
C GLY A 105 -0.67 4.70 2.69
N ASN A 106 0.51 4.09 2.76
CA ASN A 106 1.65 4.63 3.52
C ASN A 106 2.47 5.68 2.77
N SER A 107 2.52 5.61 1.44
CA SER A 107 3.30 6.55 0.62
C SER A 107 2.53 7.81 0.27
N LEU A 108 1.20 7.74 0.12
CA LEU A 108 0.39 8.91 -0.25
C LEU A 108 0.46 10.08 0.74
N PRO A 109 0.28 9.86 2.06
CA PRO A 109 0.35 10.95 3.04
C PRO A 109 1.71 11.65 3.04
N LYS A 110 2.77 10.88 2.77
CA LYS A 110 4.14 11.38 2.66
C LYS A 110 4.31 12.21 1.38
N LEU A 111 3.80 11.74 0.23
CA LEU A 111 3.81 12.51 -1.03
C LEU A 111 3.11 13.85 -0.87
N VAL A 112 1.93 13.86 -0.24
CA VAL A 112 1.16 15.09 -0.02
C VAL A 112 1.95 16.03 0.90
N SER A 113 2.49 15.51 2.00
CA SER A 113 3.31 16.32 2.94
C SER A 113 4.54 16.90 2.24
N ASP A 114 5.23 16.11 1.42
CA ASP A 114 6.41 16.55 0.67
C ASP A 114 6.04 17.62 -0.38
N LEU A 115 4.95 17.43 -1.12
CA LEU A 115 4.46 18.41 -2.11
C LEU A 115 4.09 19.74 -1.47
N VAL A 116 3.37 19.70 -0.34
CA VAL A 116 2.97 20.91 0.38
C VAL A 116 4.20 21.61 0.97
N ASN A 117 5.18 20.87 1.50
CA ASN A 117 6.47 21.41 1.92
C ASN A 117 7.21 22.07 0.74
N LEU A 118 7.28 21.43 -0.42
CA LEU A 118 7.94 21.96 -1.61
C LEU A 118 7.29 23.26 -2.09
N TYR A 119 5.96 23.36 -1.99
CA TYR A 119 5.22 24.58 -2.32
C TYR A 119 5.47 25.71 -1.31
N LEU A 120 5.47 25.41 -0.01
CA LEU A 120 5.65 26.40 1.07
C LEU A 120 7.10 26.89 1.21
N VAL A 121 8.09 26.02 0.97
CA VAL A 121 9.53 26.30 1.17
C VAL A 121 10.15 27.09 0.01
N LYS A 122 9.42 27.36 -1.08
CA LYS A 122 9.88 28.20 -2.20
C LYS A 122 10.32 29.63 -1.81
N GLY A 123 10.19 30.04 -0.54
CA GLY A 123 10.62 31.34 -0.02
C GLY A 123 11.76 31.36 1.02
N LEU A 124 12.39 30.24 1.40
CA LEU A 124 13.40 30.20 2.49
C LEU A 124 14.80 29.72 2.04
N PRO A 125 15.91 30.25 2.61
CA PRO A 125 17.27 29.97 2.13
C PRO A 125 17.77 28.55 2.49
N ASN A 126 17.98 27.75 1.43
CA ASN A 126 19.04 26.76 1.12
C ASN A 126 19.62 25.75 2.12
N SER A 127 19.36 25.78 3.43
CA SER A 127 20.03 24.86 4.37
C SER A 127 19.18 23.63 4.73
N ALA A 128 17.87 23.80 4.92
CA ALA A 128 16.94 22.68 5.20
C ALA A 128 16.53 21.91 3.93
N ALA A 129 16.49 22.59 2.78
CA ALA A 129 16.13 22.01 1.48
C ALA A 129 17.14 20.95 0.97
N ARG A 130 18.36 20.90 1.52
CA ARG A 130 19.38 19.89 1.17
C ARG A 130 19.23 18.58 1.95
N LEU A 131 18.71 18.61 3.18
CA LEU A 131 18.45 17.41 4.00
C LEU A 131 17.11 16.76 3.66
N PHE A 132 16.09 17.57 3.35
CA PHE A 132 14.80 17.13 2.78
C PHE A 132 14.80 17.14 1.24
N GLY A 133 16.00 17.15 0.64
CA GLY A 133 16.21 17.22 -0.79
C GLY A 133 15.77 15.94 -1.54
N PRO A 134 16.17 15.80 -2.83
CA PRO A 134 15.64 14.80 -3.77
C PRO A 134 15.65 13.35 -3.27
N LEU A 135 16.49 12.98 -2.31
CA LEU A 135 16.56 11.63 -1.74
C LEU A 135 15.29 11.22 -0.96
N GLY A 136 14.67 12.14 -0.20
CA GLY A 136 13.44 11.84 0.55
C GLY A 136 12.25 11.63 -0.39
N PHE A 137 12.06 12.58 -1.30
CA PHE A 137 10.98 12.56 -2.29
C PHE A 137 11.08 11.37 -3.26
N THR A 138 12.30 11.01 -3.69
CA THR A 138 12.53 9.85 -4.57
C THR A 138 12.13 8.55 -3.87
N GLY A 139 12.45 8.39 -2.58
CA GLY A 139 12.07 7.20 -1.83
C GLY A 139 10.55 7.00 -1.74
N VAL A 140 9.80 8.09 -1.52
CA VAL A 140 8.34 8.03 -1.44
C VAL A 140 7.71 7.76 -2.82
N ILE A 141 8.23 8.38 -3.89
CA ILE A 141 7.79 8.08 -5.27
C ILE A 141 8.02 6.61 -5.60
N VAL A 142 9.21 6.08 -5.30
CA VAL A 142 9.54 4.67 -5.55
C VAL A 142 8.59 3.76 -4.76
N GLN A 143 8.32 4.07 -3.49
CA GLN A 143 7.35 3.31 -2.68
C GLN A 143 5.94 3.34 -3.30
N PHE A 144 5.50 4.50 -3.81
CA PHE A 144 4.21 4.65 -4.48
C PHE A 144 4.13 3.84 -5.78
N VAL A 145 5.15 3.96 -6.64
CA VAL A 145 5.23 3.23 -7.92
C VAL A 145 5.29 1.72 -7.68
N ILE A 146 6.06 1.27 -6.69
CA ILE A 146 6.12 -0.14 -6.29
C ILE A 146 4.77 -0.62 -5.75
N GLY A 147 4.13 0.16 -4.87
CA GLY A 147 2.80 -0.16 -4.34
C GLY A 147 1.75 -0.31 -5.45
N LEU A 148 1.75 0.64 -6.40
CA LEU A 148 0.88 0.62 -7.56
C LEU A 148 1.17 -0.58 -8.47
N GLY A 149 2.44 -0.85 -8.74
CA GLY A 149 2.90 -1.97 -9.56
C GLY A 149 2.53 -3.32 -8.94
N ILE A 150 2.65 -3.48 -7.62
CA ILE A 150 2.24 -4.69 -6.92
C ILE A 150 0.72 -4.86 -6.92
N PHE A 151 -0.03 -3.77 -6.70
CA PHE A 151 -1.48 -3.80 -6.69
C PHE A 151 -2.06 -4.20 -8.05
N LEU A 152 -1.59 -3.56 -9.14
CA LEU A 152 -2.04 -3.84 -10.50
C LEU A 152 -1.43 -5.13 -11.08
N GLY A 153 -0.18 -5.44 -10.71
CA GLY A 153 0.60 -6.56 -11.22
C GLY A 153 0.48 -7.85 -10.39
N SER A 154 -0.48 -7.93 -9.45
CA SER A 154 -0.61 -9.05 -8.52
C SER A 154 -0.73 -10.42 -9.21
N GLN A 155 -1.31 -10.48 -10.41
CA GLN A 155 -1.38 -11.69 -11.23
C GLN A 155 -0.01 -12.15 -11.74
N GLY A 156 0.86 -11.21 -12.14
CA GLY A 156 2.22 -11.50 -12.58
C GLY A 156 3.12 -11.99 -11.44
N LEU A 157 2.98 -11.39 -10.25
CA LEU A 157 3.72 -11.79 -9.04
C LEU A 157 3.40 -13.22 -8.59
N VAL A 158 2.13 -13.63 -8.64
CA VAL A 158 1.75 -15.02 -8.34
C VAL A 158 2.35 -15.99 -9.35
N ASN A 159 2.40 -15.62 -10.63
CA ASN A 159 3.00 -16.47 -11.65
C ASN A 159 4.53 -16.61 -11.48
N LEU A 160 5.22 -15.53 -11.13
CA LEU A 160 6.64 -15.59 -10.77
C LEU A 160 6.88 -16.50 -9.57
N LEU A 161 6.06 -16.41 -8.53
CA LEU A 161 6.23 -17.25 -7.34
C LEU A 161 5.99 -18.74 -7.64
N LYS A 162 5.06 -19.06 -8.54
CA LYS A 162 4.89 -20.43 -9.05
C LYS A 162 6.12 -20.94 -9.77
N ILE A 163 6.72 -20.12 -10.63
CA ILE A 163 7.93 -20.49 -11.38
C ILE A 163 9.08 -20.76 -10.41
N VAL A 164 9.30 -19.88 -9.42
CA VAL A 164 10.34 -20.07 -8.41
C VAL A 164 10.10 -21.34 -7.57
N ARG A 165 8.85 -21.58 -7.17
CA ARG A 165 8.48 -22.77 -6.40
C ARG A 165 8.59 -24.06 -7.22
N GLY A 166 8.31 -24.01 -8.52
CA GLY A 166 8.44 -25.13 -9.44
C GLY A 166 9.88 -25.41 -9.86
N ALA A 167 10.72 -24.38 -9.96
CA ALA A 167 12.14 -24.51 -10.27
C ALA A 167 12.92 -25.27 -9.18
N GLY A 168 12.45 -25.24 -7.94
CA GLY A 168 12.99 -26.05 -6.85
C GLY A 168 12.52 -27.52 -6.84
N LEU A 169 11.53 -27.89 -7.64
CA LEU A 169 10.95 -29.25 -7.73
C LEU A 169 11.29 -29.97 -9.04
N ALA A 170 12.04 -29.33 -9.95
CA ALA A 170 12.37 -29.87 -11.27
C ALA A 170 13.67 -30.71 -11.30
N LYS A 171 14.02 -31.34 -10.18
CA LYS A 171 15.05 -32.38 -10.08
C LYS A 171 14.36 -33.61 -9.54
N ASP A 172 14.60 -34.76 -10.17
CA ASP A 172 14.02 -36.09 -9.88
C ASP A 172 12.93 -36.56 -10.87
N LYS A 173 13.15 -36.31 -12.16
CA LYS A 173 12.87 -37.36 -13.15
C LYS A 173 14.20 -37.88 -13.64
N GLU A 174 14.70 -38.89 -12.93
CA GLU A 174 15.70 -39.82 -13.44
C GLU A 174 15.23 -40.33 -14.81
N PRO A 175 16.11 -40.43 -15.82
CA PRO A 175 15.81 -41.25 -16.97
C PRO A 175 15.78 -42.70 -16.48
N ASP A 176 14.59 -43.27 -16.48
CA ASP A 176 14.34 -44.71 -16.44
C ASP A 176 14.95 -45.29 -17.73
N ASP A 177 16.25 -45.60 -17.65
CA ASP A 177 17.00 -46.32 -18.67
C ASP A 177 16.60 -47.80 -18.52
N ASN A 178 15.45 -48.14 -19.12
CA ASN A 178 15.05 -49.52 -19.37
C ASN A 178 15.50 -49.94 -20.77
N ASP A 179 16.18 -51.09 -20.78
CA ASP A 179 16.59 -51.99 -21.87
C ASP A 179 17.97 -51.78 -22.53
#